data_AF-A0A397CSP9-F1
#
_entry.id   AF-A0A397CSP9-F1
#
_cell.length_a   1.000
_cell.length_b   1.000
_cell.length_c   1.000
_cell.angle_alpha   90.00
_cell.angle_beta   90.00
_cell.angle_gamma   90.00
#
_symmetry.space_group_name_H-M   'P 1'
#
loop_
_entity.id
_entity.type
_entity.pdbx_description
1 polymer ?
#
loop_
_entity_poly.entity_id
_entity_poly.type
_entity_poly.pdbx_seq_one_letter_code
_entity_poly.pdbx_strand_id
1 'polypeptide(L)'
;MDGLVTREEVIHKRTVESFEGRDDFLVGRSVALTEDKDEAKAGAASFVLPGGGSGELVVLKMAEKYDRNDRKDADEDARKRTYNVRDGSIHVQFHYAVGKITSGSRVYHKAPGTPVDVFQVDPMATRPKESILDRELQAAIQMEKECYNNIRHSDVETQEILKFRRREEASIALETSIFDAQDDESKHDRVDDPHKAGKDVRIFIYIYIST
;
A
#
# COMPACT_ATOMS: atom_id res chain seq x y z
N MET A 1 18.34 7.61 -0.62
CA MET A 1 17.62 6.57 0.15
C MET A 1 16.15 6.69 -0.19
N ASP A 2 15.38 5.59 -0.23
CA ASP A 2 13.97 5.56 -0.66
C ASP A 2 12.98 6.13 0.38
N GLY A 3 13.47 6.38 1.60
CA GLY A 3 12.75 7.03 2.69
C GLY A 3 11.74 6.12 3.38
N LEU A 4 11.75 4.80 3.15
CA LEU A 4 10.82 3.87 3.78
C LEU A 4 11.15 3.69 5.26
N VAL A 5 10.19 4.00 6.14
CA VAL A 5 10.34 3.87 7.60
C VAL A 5 9.65 2.62 8.12
N THR A 6 8.40 2.40 7.69
CA THR A 6 7.62 1.24 8.11
C THR A 6 6.87 0.63 6.95
N ARG A 7 6.77 -0.69 6.95
CA ARG A 7 5.87 -1.47 6.10
C ARG A 7 5.07 -2.40 6.98
N GLU A 8 3.76 -2.32 6.88
CA GLU A 8 2.81 -3.18 7.57
C GLU A 8 2.00 -3.97 6.54
N GLU A 9 2.02 -5.30 6.66
CA GLU A 9 1.31 -6.18 5.76
C GLU A 9 0.28 -7.02 6.52
N VAL A 10 -0.99 -6.83 6.18
CA VAL A 10 -2.06 -7.76 6.49
C VAL A 10 -2.15 -8.72 5.32
N ILE A 11 -1.62 -9.92 5.54
CA ILE A 11 -1.50 -11.01 4.57
C ILE A 11 -2.74 -11.11 3.67
N HIS A 12 -2.50 -11.06 2.36
CA HIS A 12 -3.49 -11.16 1.27
C HIS A 12 -4.61 -10.12 1.25
N LYS A 13 -4.60 -9.13 2.16
CA LYS A 13 -5.68 -8.13 2.30
C LYS A 13 -5.21 -6.71 2.09
N ARG A 14 -4.10 -6.31 2.72
CA ARG A 14 -3.69 -4.91 2.73
C ARG A 14 -2.22 -4.74 3.06
N THR A 15 -1.56 -3.85 2.35
CA THR A 15 -0.21 -3.37 2.70
C THR A 15 -0.25 -1.86 2.91
N VAL A 16 0.48 -1.38 3.91
CA VAL A 16 0.66 0.05 4.22
C VAL A 16 2.14 0.33 4.42
N GLU A 17 2.64 1.34 3.74
CA GLU A 17 4.02 1.80 3.78
C GLU A 17 4.03 3.25 4.22
N SER A 18 4.91 3.59 5.16
CA SER A 18 5.12 4.96 5.65
C SER A 18 6.53 5.42 5.29
N PHE A 19 6.64 6.65 4.82
CA PHE A 19 7.88 7.22 4.34
C PHE A 19 8.19 8.54 5.05
N GLU A 20 9.47 8.84 5.23
CA GLU A 20 9.96 10.10 5.77
C GLU A 20 11.14 10.62 4.94
N GLY A 21 11.28 11.95 4.87
CA GLY A 21 12.44 12.60 4.25
C GLY A 21 12.55 12.46 2.73
N ARG A 22 11.45 12.16 2.02
CA ARG A 22 11.44 12.08 0.55
C ARG A 22 11.24 13.46 -0.10
N ASP A 23 12.00 13.72 -1.16
CA ASP A 23 11.93 14.97 -1.93
C ASP A 23 10.61 15.16 -2.70
N ASP A 24 9.89 14.07 -2.96
CA ASP A 24 8.58 14.07 -3.62
C ASP A 24 7.40 14.23 -2.64
N PHE A 25 7.69 14.47 -1.36
CA PHE A 25 6.71 14.64 -0.27
C PHE A 25 5.81 13.43 -0.05
N LEU A 26 6.11 12.26 -0.63
CA LEU A 26 5.34 11.05 -0.36
C LEU A 26 5.59 10.62 1.09
N VAL A 27 4.52 10.54 1.88
CA VAL A 27 4.59 10.13 3.30
C VAL A 27 3.96 8.77 3.55
N GLY A 28 3.13 8.30 2.63
CA GLY A 28 2.53 6.99 2.80
C GLY A 28 1.93 6.44 1.53
N ARG A 29 2.00 5.13 1.38
CA ARG A 29 1.39 4.37 0.31
C ARG A 29 0.61 3.20 0.91
N SER A 30 -0.51 2.86 0.32
CA SER A 30 -1.29 1.71 0.77
C SER A 30 -1.97 1.03 -0.40
N VAL A 31 -2.12 -0.28 -0.30
CA VAL A 31 -2.80 -1.11 -1.29
C VAL A 31 -3.76 -2.07 -0.59
N ALA A 32 -4.95 -2.22 -1.15
CA ALA A 32 -5.93 -3.21 -0.75
C ALA A 32 -6.01 -4.29 -1.83
N LEU A 33 -5.97 -5.55 -1.39
CA LEU A 33 -5.84 -6.74 -2.21
C LEU A 33 -6.99 -7.70 -1.91
N THR A 34 -7.30 -8.57 -2.87
CA THR A 34 -8.22 -9.70 -2.69
C THR A 34 -7.72 -10.92 -3.45
N GLU A 35 -8.02 -12.10 -2.91
CA GLU A 35 -7.85 -13.39 -3.58
C GLU A 35 -9.10 -13.79 -4.38
N ASP A 36 -10.24 -13.16 -4.08
CA ASP A 36 -11.51 -13.49 -4.70
C ASP A 36 -11.63 -12.88 -6.11
N LYS A 37 -11.66 -13.77 -7.12
CA LYS A 37 -11.79 -13.40 -8.52
C LYS A 37 -13.16 -12.79 -8.85
N ASP A 38 -14.19 -13.01 -8.04
CA ASP A 38 -15.50 -12.40 -8.23
C ASP A 38 -15.57 -11.01 -7.58
N GLU A 39 -14.86 -10.75 -6.48
CA GLU A 39 -14.64 -9.37 -5.99
C GLU A 39 -13.79 -8.53 -6.95
N ALA A 40 -12.89 -9.18 -7.70
CA ALA A 40 -12.09 -8.57 -8.74
C ALA A 40 -12.88 -8.20 -10.02
N LYS A 41 -14.09 -8.74 -10.23
CA LYS A 41 -14.92 -8.47 -11.41
C LYS A 41 -15.75 -7.20 -11.25
N ALA A 42 -15.10 -6.05 -11.38
CA ALA A 42 -15.68 -4.84 -11.94
C ALA A 42 -14.51 -3.95 -12.40
N GLY A 43 -14.57 -3.41 -13.62
CA GLY A 43 -13.62 -2.38 -14.11
C GLY A 43 -12.56 -2.82 -15.15
N ALA A 44 -12.13 -1.85 -15.96
CA ALA A 44 -11.37 -2.00 -17.22
C ALA A 44 -9.85 -2.25 -17.08
N ALA A 45 -9.29 -2.35 -15.87
CA ALA A 45 -7.88 -2.63 -15.64
C ALA A 45 -7.69 -3.48 -14.37
N SER A 46 -7.16 -4.68 -14.52
CA SER A 46 -6.82 -5.58 -13.41
C SER A 46 -5.31 -5.56 -13.16
N PHE A 47 -4.92 -5.00 -12.02
CA PHE A 47 -3.54 -5.08 -11.53
C PHE A 47 -3.40 -6.31 -10.63
N VAL A 48 -2.33 -7.08 -10.80
CA VAL A 48 -2.12 -8.36 -10.11
C VAL A 48 -0.74 -8.40 -9.47
N LEU A 49 -0.70 -8.73 -8.19
CA LEU A 49 0.53 -8.96 -7.43
C LEU A 49 0.76 -10.47 -7.23
N PRO A 50 2.03 -10.92 -7.23
CA PRO A 50 2.34 -12.28 -6.83
C PRO A 50 2.09 -12.42 -5.33
N GLY A 51 1.11 -13.19 -4.88
CA GLY A 51 0.82 -13.46 -3.45
C GLY A 51 1.74 -14.51 -2.81
N GLY A 52 2.91 -14.74 -3.40
CA GLY A 52 3.86 -15.76 -2.95
C GLY A 52 3.28 -17.17 -3.03
N GLY A 53 3.17 -17.84 -1.87
CA GLY A 53 2.69 -19.22 -1.78
C GLY A 53 1.19 -19.42 -1.98
N SER A 54 0.38 -18.36 -1.90
CA SER A 54 -1.09 -18.45 -1.97
C SER A 54 -1.68 -18.15 -3.35
N GLY A 55 -0.87 -17.80 -4.34
CA GLY A 55 -1.31 -17.53 -5.71
C GLY A 55 -1.30 -16.05 -6.09
N GLU A 56 -2.16 -15.65 -7.02
CA GLU A 56 -2.25 -14.28 -7.54
C GLU A 56 -3.23 -13.42 -6.71
N LEU A 57 -2.83 -12.19 -6.37
CA LEU A 57 -3.68 -11.21 -5.65
C LEU A 57 -4.10 -10.10 -6.59
N VAL A 58 -5.39 -9.76 -6.61
CA VAL A 58 -5.90 -8.64 -7.40
C VAL A 58 -5.94 -7.37 -6.56
N VAL A 59 -5.46 -6.27 -7.15
CA VAL A 59 -5.50 -4.95 -6.52
C VAL A 59 -6.90 -4.33 -6.65
N LEU A 60 -7.54 -4.07 -5.52
CA LEU A 60 -8.85 -3.40 -5.46
C LEU A 60 -8.71 -1.88 -5.45
N LYS A 61 -7.75 -1.38 -4.67
CA LYS A 61 -7.56 0.05 -4.42
C LYS A 61 -6.12 0.34 -4.02
N MET A 62 -5.59 1.44 -4.52
CA MET A 62 -4.30 1.99 -4.09
C MET A 62 -4.50 3.41 -3.58
N ALA A 63 -3.68 3.85 -2.63
CA ALA A 63 -3.70 5.23 -2.18
C ALA A 63 -2.32 5.71 -1.79
N GLU A 64 -2.04 6.96 -2.13
CA GLU A 64 -0.82 7.69 -1.80
C GLU A 64 -1.20 8.95 -1.02
N LYS A 65 -0.40 9.25 0.00
CA LYS A 65 -0.52 10.45 0.81
C LYS A 65 0.76 11.26 0.69
N TYR A 66 0.59 12.56 0.56
CA TYR A 66 1.67 13.50 0.40
C TYR A 66 1.60 14.56 1.50
N ASP A 67 2.76 15.06 1.89
CA ASP A 67 2.90 16.24 2.73
C ASP A 67 2.79 17.52 1.91
N ARG A 68 2.52 18.62 2.63
CA ARG A 68 2.31 19.93 2.04
C ARG A 68 3.59 20.41 1.33
N ASN A 69 3.46 20.74 0.05
CA ASN A 69 4.49 21.41 -0.71
C ASN A 69 4.19 22.91 -0.81
N ASP A 70 4.87 23.72 0.00
CA ASP A 70 4.69 25.18 0.03
C ASP A 70 5.13 25.89 -1.27
N ARG A 71 5.79 25.19 -2.19
CA ARG A 71 6.14 25.73 -3.52
C ARG A 71 4.97 25.70 -4.50
N LYS A 72 3.86 25.03 -4.16
CA LYS A 72 2.65 24.92 -4.98
C LYS A 72 1.46 25.53 -4.25
N ASP A 73 0.48 26.03 -4.99
CA ASP A 73 -0.79 26.43 -4.40
C ASP A 73 -1.50 25.23 -3.78
N ALA A 74 -2.23 25.45 -2.68
CA ALA A 74 -2.88 24.36 -1.96
C ALA A 74 -3.92 23.62 -2.82
N ASP A 75 -4.58 24.34 -3.73
CA ASP A 75 -5.58 23.80 -4.67
C ASP A 75 -4.96 23.03 -5.86
N GLU A 76 -3.63 23.07 -6.02
CA GLU A 76 -2.88 22.30 -7.02
C GLU A 76 -1.98 21.23 -6.38
N ASP A 77 -1.87 21.25 -5.05
CA ASP A 77 -1.03 20.35 -4.29
C ASP A 77 -1.83 19.17 -3.73
N ALA A 78 -1.58 17.99 -4.29
CA ALA A 78 -2.37 16.80 -4.01
C ALA A 78 -1.95 16.17 -2.67
N ARG A 79 -2.74 16.42 -1.61
CA ARG A 79 -2.59 15.75 -0.31
C ARG A 79 -2.75 14.25 -0.37
N LYS A 80 -3.73 13.78 -1.15
CA LYS A 80 -4.03 12.35 -1.21
C LYS A 80 -4.54 11.99 -2.60
N ARG A 81 -4.01 10.90 -3.13
CA ARG A 81 -4.54 10.24 -4.33
C ARG A 81 -5.06 8.87 -3.96
N THR A 82 -6.27 8.56 -4.40
CA THR A 82 -6.89 7.25 -4.22
C THR A 82 -7.28 6.73 -5.59
N TYR A 83 -6.68 5.62 -5.98
CA TYR A 83 -6.93 4.93 -7.23
C TYR A 83 -7.85 3.74 -6.92
N ASN A 84 -9.14 3.89 -7.22
CA ASN A 84 -10.11 2.81 -7.09
C ASN A 84 -10.06 1.99 -8.38
N VAL A 85 -9.22 0.96 -8.38
CA VAL A 85 -8.94 0.13 -9.57
C VAL A 85 -10.22 -0.59 -10.01
N ARG A 86 -10.97 -1.14 -9.05
CA ARG A 86 -12.26 -1.81 -9.28
C ARG A 86 -13.31 -0.88 -9.90
N ASP A 87 -13.49 0.31 -9.34
CA ASP A 87 -14.53 1.23 -9.84
C ASP A 87 -14.06 2.03 -11.07
N GLY A 88 -12.78 1.95 -11.41
CA GLY A 88 -12.20 2.73 -12.50
C GLY A 88 -12.19 4.23 -12.24
N SER A 89 -12.12 4.65 -10.97
CA SER A 89 -12.11 6.07 -10.57
C SER A 89 -10.82 6.47 -9.85
N ILE A 90 -10.42 7.72 -10.00
CA ILE A 90 -9.24 8.31 -9.36
C ILE A 90 -9.67 9.56 -8.61
N HIS A 91 -9.51 9.54 -7.29
CA HIS A 91 -9.88 10.64 -6.41
C HIS A 91 -8.61 11.38 -5.98
N VAL A 92 -8.55 12.66 -6.28
CA VAL A 92 -7.46 13.56 -5.87
C VAL A 92 -8.02 14.56 -4.87
N GLN A 93 -7.52 14.52 -3.65
CA GLN A 93 -7.81 15.51 -2.61
C GLN A 93 -6.62 16.44 -2.47
N PHE A 94 -6.89 17.74 -2.47
CA PHE A 94 -5.90 18.79 -2.35
C PHE A 94 -5.67 19.20 -0.89
N HIS A 95 -4.58 19.92 -0.64
CA HIS A 95 -4.29 20.49 0.68
C HIS A 95 -5.24 21.64 1.03
N TYR A 96 -5.33 21.96 2.32
CA TYR A 96 -6.07 23.14 2.77
C TYR A 96 -5.25 24.39 2.49
N ALA A 97 -5.86 25.38 1.85
CA ALA A 97 -5.26 26.70 1.75
C ALA A 97 -5.22 27.38 3.12
N VAL A 98 -4.26 28.29 3.30
CA VAL A 98 -4.09 29.04 4.55
C VAL A 98 -5.39 29.79 4.87
N GLY A 99 -5.94 29.57 6.07
CA GLY A 99 -7.18 30.20 6.53
C GLY A 99 -8.47 29.58 5.96
N LYS A 100 -8.42 28.44 5.28
CA LYS A 100 -9.61 27.70 4.80
C LYS A 100 -9.85 26.43 5.62
N ILE A 101 -11.12 26.13 5.87
CA ILE A 101 -11.56 24.91 6.59
C ILE A 101 -11.96 23.76 5.66
N THR A 102 -12.09 24.03 4.36
CA THR A 102 -12.40 23.05 3.31
C THR A 102 -11.28 23.03 2.28
N SER A 103 -11.06 21.88 1.64
CA SER A 103 -10.10 21.71 0.54
C SER A 103 -10.80 21.26 -0.74
N GLY A 104 -10.21 21.57 -1.88
CA GLY A 104 -10.70 21.10 -3.17
C GLY A 104 -10.54 19.58 -3.33
N SER A 105 -11.32 19.01 -4.24
CA SER A 105 -11.10 17.63 -4.69
C SER A 105 -11.56 17.43 -6.12
N ARG A 106 -10.95 16.48 -6.83
CA ARG A 106 -11.36 16.06 -8.17
C ARG A 106 -11.54 14.55 -8.20
N VAL A 107 -12.60 14.08 -8.85
CA VAL A 107 -12.84 12.67 -9.12
C VAL A 107 -12.86 12.47 -10.63
N TYR A 108 -11.86 11.75 -11.10
CA TYR A 108 -11.74 11.36 -12.50
C TYR A 108 -12.27 9.95 -12.68
N HIS A 109 -13.02 9.73 -13.74
CA HIS A 109 -13.54 8.42 -14.11
C HIS A 109 -12.85 7.97 -15.40
N LYS A 110 -12.36 6.73 -15.45
CA LYS A 110 -11.64 6.21 -16.63
C LYS A 110 -12.60 5.84 -17.77
N ALA A 111 -13.88 5.68 -17.48
CA ALA A 111 -14.89 5.38 -18.49
C ALA A 111 -15.09 6.58 -19.44
N PRO A 112 -14.99 6.40 -20.77
CA PRO A 112 -15.08 7.49 -21.73
C PRO A 112 -16.44 8.18 -21.63
N GLY A 113 -16.43 9.52 -21.73
CA GLY A 113 -17.65 10.34 -21.68
C GLY A 113 -18.25 10.53 -20.27
N THR A 114 -17.58 10.07 -19.22
CA THR A 114 -18.01 10.34 -17.85
C THR A 114 -17.45 11.68 -17.38
N PRO A 115 -18.29 12.64 -16.94
CA PRO A 115 -17.81 13.95 -16.52
C PRO A 115 -16.94 13.84 -15.26
N VAL A 116 -15.90 14.66 -15.18
CA VAL A 116 -15.05 14.79 -13.99
C VAL A 116 -15.79 15.56 -12.91
N ASP A 117 -15.93 14.98 -11.72
CA ASP A 117 -16.50 15.68 -10.57
C ASP A 117 -15.45 16.63 -9.98
N VAL A 118 -15.71 17.93 -10.09
CA VAL A 118 -14.81 18.98 -9.60
C VAL A 118 -15.46 19.66 -8.41
N PHE A 119 -14.85 19.50 -7.24
CA PHE A 119 -15.22 20.25 -6.04
C PHE A 119 -14.19 21.36 -5.82
N GLN A 120 -14.64 22.60 -5.98
CA GLN A 120 -13.86 23.81 -5.71
C GLN A 120 -14.40 24.48 -4.44
N VAL A 121 -13.48 24.95 -3.58
CA VAL A 121 -13.82 25.62 -2.32
C VAL A 121 -14.43 26.99 -2.58
N ASP A 122 -13.93 27.70 -3.59
CA ASP A 122 -14.48 28.98 -4.02
C ASP A 122 -15.63 28.74 -5.03
N PRO A 123 -16.89 29.08 -4.68
CA PRO A 123 -18.03 28.94 -5.58
C PRO A 123 -17.94 29.82 -6.83
N MET A 124 -17.09 30.86 -6.81
CA MET A 124 -16.87 31.77 -7.95
C MET A 124 -15.68 31.34 -8.81
N ALA A 125 -14.91 30.33 -8.40
CA ALA A 125 -13.82 29.82 -9.20
C ALA A 125 -14.36 29.24 -10.52
N THR A 126 -13.67 29.56 -11.61
CA THR A 126 -14.05 29.03 -12.91
C THR A 126 -13.67 27.56 -12.98
N ARG A 127 -14.61 26.71 -13.41
CA ARG A 127 -14.30 25.30 -13.66
C ARG A 127 -13.16 25.22 -14.69
N PRO A 128 -12.13 24.38 -14.45
CA PRO A 128 -11.07 24.18 -15.42
C PRO A 128 -11.65 23.73 -16.76
N LYS A 129 -11.02 24.16 -17.86
CA LYS A 129 -11.40 23.73 -19.21
C LYS A 129 -11.28 22.21 -19.32
N GLU A 130 -12.16 21.61 -20.12
CA GLU A 130 -12.17 20.16 -20.35
C GLU A 130 -10.81 19.63 -20.84
N SER A 131 -10.14 20.36 -21.73
CA SER A 131 -8.79 20.02 -22.21
C SER A 131 -7.73 19.92 -21.10
N ILE A 132 -7.88 20.67 -20.01
CA ILE A 132 -6.98 20.60 -18.85
C ILE A 132 -7.33 19.38 -18.01
N LEU A 133 -8.62 19.13 -17.78
CA LEU A 133 -9.09 17.98 -17.02
C LEU A 133 -8.70 16.66 -17.72
N ASP A 134 -8.76 16.61 -19.04
CA ASP A 134 -8.30 15.45 -19.82
C ASP A 134 -6.81 15.20 -19.66
N ARG A 135 -5.99 16.26 -19.73
CA ARG A 135 -4.54 16.17 -19.49
C ARG A 135 -4.23 15.67 -18.09
N GLU A 136 -4.96 16.15 -17.10
CA GLU A 136 -4.82 15.73 -15.70
C GLU A 136 -5.26 14.29 -15.49
N LEU A 137 -6.33 13.84 -16.14
CA LEU A 137 -6.76 12.43 -16.12
C LEU A 137 -5.67 11.53 -16.71
N GLN A 138 -5.07 11.89 -17.85
CA GLN A 138 -3.97 11.11 -18.44
C GLN A 138 -2.76 11.05 -17.50
N ALA A 139 -2.40 12.17 -16.87
CA ALA A 139 -1.34 12.20 -15.86
C ALA A 139 -1.69 11.33 -14.64
N ALA A 140 -2.94 11.35 -14.18
CA ALA A 140 -3.40 10.54 -13.05
C ALA A 140 -3.39 9.04 -13.37
N ILE A 141 -3.75 8.64 -14.59
CA ILE A 141 -3.63 7.25 -15.07
C ILE A 141 -2.16 6.81 -15.12
N GLN A 142 -1.26 7.70 -15.56
CA GLN A 142 0.18 7.40 -15.58
C GLN A 142 0.72 7.19 -14.16
N MET A 143 0.36 8.07 -13.22
CA MET A 143 0.78 7.96 -11.82
C MET A 143 0.17 6.73 -11.12
N GLU A 144 -1.03 6.29 -11.51
CA GLU A 144 -1.59 5.02 -11.05
C GLU A 144 -0.70 3.83 -11.43
N LYS A 145 -0.23 3.78 -12.69
CA LYS A 145 0.68 2.72 -13.15
C LYS A 145 2.01 2.74 -12.40
N GLU A 146 2.54 3.92 -12.13
CA GLU A 146 3.76 4.11 -11.34
C GLU A 146 3.56 3.65 -9.89
N CYS A 147 2.44 4.01 -9.28
CA CYS A 147 2.05 3.56 -7.94
C CYS A 147 2.00 2.02 -7.86
N TYR A 148 1.34 1.38 -8.82
CA TYR A 148 1.30 -0.08 -8.93
C TYR A 148 2.70 -0.69 -9.12
N ASN A 149 3.52 -0.14 -10.01
CA ASN A 149 4.87 -0.64 -10.24
C ASN A 149 5.71 -0.57 -8.98
N ASN A 150 5.62 0.53 -8.22
CA ASN A 150 6.32 0.69 -6.94
C ASN A 150 5.88 -0.36 -5.91
N ILE A 151 4.55 -0.58 -5.80
CA ILE A 151 4.00 -1.63 -4.92
C ILE A 151 4.52 -3.00 -5.33
N ARG A 152 4.50 -3.32 -6.63
CA ARG A 152 4.99 -4.59 -7.16
C ARG A 152 6.47 -4.81 -6.89
N HIS A 153 7.32 -3.79 -7.07
CA HIS A 153 8.74 -3.90 -6.77
C HIS A 153 8.98 -4.17 -5.29
N SER A 154 8.33 -3.41 -4.42
CA SER A 154 8.47 -3.60 -2.97
C SER A 154 7.94 -4.97 -2.50
N ASP A 155 6.89 -5.47 -3.14
CA ASP A 155 6.37 -6.82 -2.86
C ASP A 155 7.36 -7.93 -3.24
N VAL A 156 7.96 -7.84 -4.43
CA VAL A 156 9.00 -8.78 -4.88
C VAL A 156 10.20 -8.76 -3.94
N GLU A 157 10.69 -7.58 -3.60
CA GLU A 157 11.80 -7.40 -2.66
C GLU A 157 11.48 -8.03 -1.29
N THR A 158 10.28 -7.78 -0.76
CA THR A 158 9.84 -8.37 0.51
C THR A 158 9.81 -9.89 0.45
N GLN A 159 9.35 -10.47 -0.67
CA GLN A 159 9.34 -11.92 -0.84
C GLN A 159 10.75 -12.51 -0.92
N GLU A 160 11.71 -11.80 -1.52
CA GLU A 160 13.10 -12.22 -1.54
C GLU A 160 13.72 -12.20 -0.13
N ILE A 161 13.46 -11.15 0.64
CA ILE A 161 13.86 -11.05 2.06
C ILE A 161 13.30 -12.22 2.86
N LEU A 162 12.01 -12.53 2.71
CA LEU A 162 11.37 -13.64 3.42
C LEU A 162 11.93 -15.00 3.02
N LYS A 163 12.24 -15.20 1.73
CA LYS A 163 12.89 -16.43 1.25
C LYS A 163 14.29 -16.60 1.83
N PHE A 164 15.06 -15.52 1.90
CA PHE A 164 16.40 -15.53 2.47
C PHE A 164 16.36 -15.83 3.97
N ARG A 165 15.50 -15.13 4.73
CA ARG A 165 15.31 -15.38 6.17
C ARG A 165 14.91 -16.81 6.47
N ARG A 166 14.00 -17.40 5.70
CA ARG A 166 13.61 -18.81 5.88
C ARG A 166 14.80 -19.76 5.71
N ARG A 167 15.72 -19.47 4.79
CA ARG A 167 16.92 -20.28 4.58
C ARG A 167 17.91 -20.10 5.73
N GLU A 168 18.12 -18.87 6.17
CA GLU A 168 19.00 -18.56 7.29
C GLU A 168 18.48 -19.18 8.59
N GLU A 169 17.21 -18.99 8.92
CA GLU A 169 16.56 -19.56 10.10
C GLU A 169 16.61 -21.10 10.09
N ALA A 170 16.45 -21.75 8.94
CA ALA A 170 16.61 -23.20 8.81
C ALA A 170 18.05 -23.69 9.05
N SER A 171 19.04 -22.80 8.91
CA SER A 171 20.46 -23.11 9.17
C SER A 171 20.92 -22.76 10.59
N ILE A 172 20.06 -22.14 11.41
CA ILE A 172 20.36 -21.87 12.82
C ILE A 172 20.34 -23.19 13.58
N ALA A 173 21.53 -23.66 13.98
CA ALA A 173 21.69 -24.77 14.92
C ALA A 173 21.99 -24.22 16.32
N LEU A 174 21.31 -24.76 17.34
CA LEU A 174 21.64 -24.47 18.73
C LEU A 174 22.88 -25.30 19.10
N GLU A 175 24.00 -24.65 19.42
CA GLU A 175 25.12 -25.36 20.04
C GLU A 175 24.72 -25.73 21.47
N THR A 176 24.39 -26.99 21.69
CA THR A 176 24.11 -27.51 23.03
C THR A 176 25.42 -27.75 23.75
N SER A 177 25.55 -27.15 24.93
CA SER A 177 26.66 -27.43 25.84
C SER A 177 26.55 -28.88 26.32
N ILE A 178 27.70 -29.54 26.55
CA ILE A 178 27.76 -30.90 27.11
C ILE A 178 27.00 -30.99 28.45
N PHE A 179 26.86 -29.86 29.16
CA PHE A 179 26.13 -29.75 30.43
C PHE A 179 24.60 -29.63 30.27
N ASP A 180 24.10 -29.18 29.12
CA ASP A 180 22.65 -29.05 28.87
C ASP A 180 22.01 -30.40 28.49
N ALA A 181 22.80 -31.33 27.94
CA ALA A 181 22.33 -32.66 27.54
C ALA A 181 21.92 -33.56 28.73
N GLN A 182 22.44 -33.31 29.93
CA GLN A 182 22.13 -34.11 31.13
C GLN A 182 20.80 -33.74 31.80
N ASP A 183 20.31 -32.52 31.59
CA ASP A 183 19.05 -32.06 32.19
C ASP A 183 17.80 -32.50 31.39
N ASP A 184 17.94 -32.79 30.10
CA ASP A 184 16.81 -33.10 29.21
C ASP A 184 16.32 -34.57 29.34
N GLU A 185 17.21 -35.51 29.73
CA GLU A 185 16.81 -36.90 30.02
C GLU A 185 15.85 -37.00 31.22
N SER A 186 15.77 -35.96 32.07
CA SER A 186 14.91 -35.95 33.26
C SER A 186 13.46 -35.50 33.02
N LYS A 187 13.09 -35.09 31.79
CA LYS A 187 11.78 -34.49 31.48
C LYS A 187 10.94 -35.20 30.42
N HIS A 188 11.34 -36.39 29.98
CA HIS A 188 10.59 -37.17 28.97
C HIS A 188 9.36 -37.91 29.53
N ASP A 189 8.51 -37.23 30.31
CA ASP A 189 7.23 -37.80 30.74
C ASP A 189 6.20 -36.70 31.01
N ARG A 190 5.67 -36.12 29.92
CA ARG A 190 4.41 -35.37 29.91
C ARG A 190 3.94 -35.06 28.49
N VAL A 191 3.20 -36.00 27.93
CA VAL A 191 2.31 -35.78 26.78
C VAL A 191 1.04 -35.09 27.31
N ASP A 192 0.55 -34.04 26.64
CA ASP A 192 -0.88 -33.93 26.24
C ASP A 192 -1.25 -32.61 25.50
N ASP A 193 -1.96 -32.84 24.38
CA ASP A 193 -2.99 -32.06 23.67
C ASP A 193 -2.72 -30.70 22.97
N PRO A 194 -2.90 -30.62 21.62
CA PRO A 194 -3.09 -29.36 20.91
C PRO A 194 -4.55 -29.23 20.41
N HIS A 195 -5.45 -28.74 21.25
CA HIS A 195 -6.77 -28.26 20.79
C HIS A 195 -6.75 -26.76 20.48
N LYS A 196 -6.87 -26.46 19.17
CA LYS A 196 -7.62 -25.32 18.58
C LYS A 196 -7.34 -23.91 19.14
N ALA A 197 -6.58 -23.12 18.39
CA ALA A 197 -6.75 -21.66 18.36
C ALA A 197 -6.48 -21.13 16.95
N GLY A 198 -7.50 -21.21 16.09
CA GLY A 198 -7.57 -20.37 14.90
C GLY A 198 -7.77 -18.92 15.33
N LYS A 199 -6.67 -18.23 15.62
CA LYS A 199 -6.63 -16.78 15.75
C LYS A 199 -6.09 -16.27 14.42
N ASP A 200 -6.81 -15.34 13.80
CA ASP A 200 -6.30 -14.55 12.68
C ASP A 200 -4.92 -14.02 13.05
N VAL A 201 -3.88 -14.64 12.51
CA VAL A 201 -2.50 -14.26 12.79
C VAL A 201 -2.24 -12.97 12.04
N ARG A 202 -2.37 -11.85 12.73
CA ARG A 202 -1.78 -10.59 12.28
C ARG A 202 -0.28 -10.72 12.45
N ILE A 203 0.41 -11.20 11.41
CA ILE A 203 1.87 -11.18 11.37
C ILE A 203 2.28 -9.73 11.15
N PHE A 204 2.74 -9.07 12.22
CA PHE A 204 3.36 -7.76 12.11
C PHE A 204 4.83 -7.97 11.72
N ILE A 205 5.15 -7.76 10.43
CA ILE A 205 6.54 -7.77 9.97
C ILE A 205 7.07 -6.34 10.10
N TYR A 206 7.76 -6.05 11.20
CA TYR A 206 8.51 -4.79 11.32
C TYR A 206 9.86 -4.95 10.62
N ILE A 207 9.97 -4.44 9.39
CA ILE A 207 11.28 -4.33 8.71
C ILE A 207 11.89 -2.99 9.14
N TYR A 208 12.76 -3.02 10.14
CA TYR A 208 13.61 -1.87 10.47
C TYR A 208 14.83 -1.89 9.54
N ILE A 209 14.88 -0.97 8.59
CA ILE A 209 16.10 -0.69 7.83
C ILE A 209 16.90 0.32 8.65
N SER A 210 17.86 -0.14 9.44
CA SER A 210 18.82 0.76 10.09
C SER A 210 19.80 1.24 9.03
N THR A 211 19.86 2.55 8.81
CA THR A 211 21.03 3.23 8.22
C THR A 211 22.26 3.07 9.09
#